data_AF-A0AAW4L1K8-F1
#
_entry.id   AF-A0AAW4L1K8-F1
#
_cell.length_a   1.000
_cell.length_b   1.000
_cell.length_c   1.000
_cell.angle_alpha   90.00
_cell.angle_beta   90.00
_cell.angle_gamma   90.00
#
_symmetry.space_group_name_H-M   'P 1'
#
loop_
_entity.id
_entity.type
_entity.pdbx_description
1 polymer ?
#
loop_
_entity_poly.entity_id
_entity_poly.type
_entity_poly.pdbx_seq_one_letter_code
_entity_poly.pdbx_strand_id
1 'polypeptide(L)'
;MTKTALKSDKSPRLKLYGRIHSLMAEGNISDEIYRDILFVNFDGAESKSSLSERQLLQLIQHLETLVPGKQRRSYPGRPHNMNRPGQSRTDQLEKIEALLTIGKLPWSYADSIAKQMRLADKVAWVKTEDLYKITTALRKRAQKEGWDLSGETK
;
A
#
# COMPACT_ATOMS: atom_id res chain seq x y z
N MET A 1 -41.96 -43.68 -7.29
CA MET A 1 -41.83 -42.32 -6.74
C MET A 1 -40.45 -42.19 -6.10
N THR A 2 -39.54 -41.50 -6.76
CA THR A 2 -38.11 -41.49 -6.44
C THR A 2 -37.80 -40.62 -5.22
N LYS A 3 -37.12 -41.22 -4.25
CA LYS A 3 -36.61 -40.63 -3.02
C LYS A 3 -35.42 -39.72 -3.36
N THR A 4 -35.64 -38.41 -3.49
CA THR A 4 -34.56 -37.44 -3.75
C THR A 4 -33.92 -37.03 -2.44
N ALA A 5 -32.65 -37.41 -2.28
CA ALA A 5 -31.80 -37.05 -1.15
C ALA A 5 -31.63 -35.52 -1.02
N LEU A 6 -32.00 -34.98 0.14
CA LEU A 6 -31.60 -33.65 0.59
C LEU A 6 -30.08 -33.64 0.77
N LYS A 7 -29.36 -33.20 -0.26
CA LYS A 7 -27.95 -32.87 -0.15
C LYS A 7 -27.81 -31.74 0.88
N SER A 8 -27.04 -31.98 1.93
CA SER A 8 -26.67 -31.00 2.95
C SER A 8 -25.92 -29.85 2.28
N ASP A 9 -26.66 -28.79 1.96
CA ASP A 9 -26.08 -27.53 1.46
C ASP A 9 -25.46 -26.81 2.66
N LYS A 10 -24.13 -26.68 2.67
CA LYS A 10 -23.43 -25.93 3.71
C LYS A 10 -23.89 -24.48 3.61
N SER A 11 -24.79 -24.09 4.52
CA SER A 11 -25.37 -22.73 4.60
C SER A 11 -24.30 -21.66 4.31
N PRO A 12 -24.56 -20.69 3.42
CA PRO A 12 -23.62 -19.62 3.06
C PRO A 12 -22.93 -18.96 4.28
N ARG A 13 -23.63 -18.91 5.41
CA ARG A 13 -23.15 -18.39 6.70
C ARG A 13 -21.98 -19.18 7.31
N LEU A 14 -21.93 -20.50 7.11
CA LEU A 14 -20.82 -21.33 7.61
C LEU A 14 -19.48 -20.95 6.97
N LYS A 15 -19.51 -20.56 5.69
CA LYS A 15 -18.32 -20.05 4.99
C LYS A 15 -17.85 -18.72 5.59
N LEU A 16 -18.79 -17.84 5.91
CA LEU A 16 -18.49 -16.55 6.57
C LEU A 16 -17.90 -16.76 7.96
N TYR A 17 -18.43 -17.70 8.75
CA TYR A 17 -17.86 -18.04 10.06
C TYR A 17 -16.43 -18.59 9.94
N GLY A 18 -16.19 -19.51 9.00
CA GLY A 18 -14.85 -20.02 8.73
C GLY A 18 -13.88 -18.89 8.39
N ARG A 19 -14.31 -17.94 7.54
CA ARG A 19 -13.50 -16.76 7.18
C ARG A 19 -13.18 -15.87 8.38
N ILE A 20 -14.17 -15.61 9.25
CA ILE A 20 -13.95 -14.83 10.48
C ILE A 20 -12.90 -15.50 11.36
N HIS A 21 -13.00 -16.82 11.56
CA HIS A 21 -12.01 -17.57 12.36
C HIS A 21 -10.60 -17.50 11.76
N SER A 22 -10.47 -17.66 10.43
CA SER A 22 -9.16 -17.51 9.78
C SER A 22 -8.59 -16.11 9.98
N LEU A 23 -9.39 -15.05 9.84
CA LEU A 23 -8.93 -13.67 10.01
C LEU A 23 -8.54 -13.34 11.45
N MET A 24 -9.28 -13.86 12.44
CA MET A 24 -8.88 -13.74 13.83
C MET A 24 -7.52 -14.37 14.10
N ALA A 25 -7.28 -15.58 13.56
CA ALA A 25 -5.99 -16.25 13.68
C ALA A 25 -4.87 -15.49 12.96
N GLU A 26 -5.11 -15.05 11.72
CA GLU A 26 -4.15 -14.28 10.91
C GLU A 26 -3.79 -12.93 11.56
N GLY A 27 -4.76 -12.28 12.21
CA GLY A 27 -4.58 -10.99 12.88
C GLY A 27 -4.13 -11.08 14.34
N ASN A 28 -3.91 -12.28 14.86
CA ASN A 28 -3.62 -12.54 16.28
C ASN A 28 -4.65 -11.88 17.23
N ILE A 29 -5.93 -11.92 16.86
CA ILE A 29 -7.03 -11.29 17.60
C ILE A 29 -7.49 -12.26 18.69
N SER A 30 -7.35 -11.87 19.96
CA SER A 30 -7.84 -12.65 21.09
C SER A 30 -9.37 -12.65 21.16
N ASP A 31 -9.96 -13.62 21.87
CA ASP A 31 -11.43 -13.69 22.04
C ASP A 31 -11.98 -12.45 22.75
N GLU A 32 -11.22 -11.87 23.69
CA GLU A 32 -11.57 -10.64 24.40
C GLU A 32 -11.67 -9.44 23.43
N ILE A 33 -10.62 -9.20 22.63
CA ILE A 33 -10.63 -8.12 21.62
C ILE A 33 -11.75 -8.36 20.60
N TYR A 34 -11.98 -9.62 20.21
CA TYR A 34 -13.05 -9.96 19.29
C TYR A 34 -14.44 -9.65 19.85
N ARG A 35 -14.68 -9.89 21.15
CA ARG A 35 -15.93 -9.52 21.81
C ARG A 35 -16.10 -8.01 21.93
N ASP A 36 -15.03 -7.28 22.22
CA ASP A 36 -15.07 -5.81 22.22
C ASP A 36 -15.45 -5.26 20.84
N ILE A 37 -14.88 -5.82 19.77
CA ILE A 37 -15.22 -5.45 18.38
C ILE A 37 -16.71 -5.69 18.11
N LEU A 38 -17.26 -6.83 18.54
CA LEU A 38 -18.68 -7.12 18.36
C LEU A 38 -19.56 -6.15 19.17
N PHE A 39 -19.18 -5.88 20.41
CA PHE A 39 -19.93 -5.01 21.29
C PHE A 39 -19.98 -3.57 20.76
N VAL A 40 -18.82 -3.02 20.38
CA VAL A 40 -18.68 -1.62 19.96
C VAL A 40 -19.25 -1.37 18.56
N ASN A 41 -19.08 -2.31 17.62
CA ASN A 41 -19.40 -2.05 16.20
C ASN A 41 -20.71 -2.70 15.72
N PHE A 42 -21.33 -3.57 16.52
CA PHE A 42 -22.51 -4.34 16.12
C PHE A 42 -23.58 -4.37 17.22
N ASP A 43 -23.93 -3.19 17.74
CA ASP A 43 -25.04 -2.97 18.67
C ASP A 43 -25.00 -3.88 19.92
N GLY A 44 -23.81 -4.12 20.48
CA GLY A 44 -23.67 -4.97 21.66
C GLY A 44 -23.73 -6.47 21.40
N ALA A 45 -23.57 -6.93 20.15
CA ALA A 45 -23.68 -8.35 19.82
C ALA A 45 -22.70 -9.23 20.63
N GLU A 46 -23.21 -10.31 21.24
CA GLU A 46 -22.38 -11.23 22.01
C GLU A 46 -21.67 -12.30 21.15
N SER A 47 -22.13 -12.48 19.90
CA SER A 47 -21.67 -13.55 19.01
C SER A 47 -21.91 -13.21 17.54
N LYS A 48 -21.03 -13.70 16.65
CA LYS A 48 -21.28 -13.71 15.20
C LYS A 48 -22.58 -14.42 14.79
N SER A 49 -23.10 -15.34 15.60
CA SER A 49 -24.33 -16.07 15.27
C SER A 49 -25.58 -15.18 15.27
N SER A 50 -25.60 -14.09 16.05
CA SER A 50 -26.72 -13.15 16.10
C SER A 50 -26.68 -12.12 14.95
N LEU A 51 -25.58 -12.05 14.19
CA LEU A 51 -25.43 -11.08 13.11
C LEU A 51 -26.18 -11.51 11.84
N SER A 52 -26.79 -10.54 11.17
CA SER A 52 -27.30 -10.71 9.80
C SER A 52 -26.14 -11.01 8.82
N GLU A 53 -26.45 -11.55 7.64
CA GLU A 53 -25.41 -11.83 6.63
C GLU A 53 -24.65 -10.57 6.20
N ARG A 54 -25.36 -9.44 6.09
CA ARG A 54 -24.75 -8.13 5.82
C ARG A 54 -23.78 -7.72 6.93
N GLN A 55 -24.16 -7.88 8.19
CA GLN A 55 -23.30 -7.57 9.33
C GLN A 55 -22.09 -8.51 9.41
N LEU A 56 -22.24 -9.80 9.06
CA LEU A 56 -21.11 -10.73 8.96
C LEU A 56 -20.09 -10.30 7.91
N LEU A 57 -20.55 -9.80 6.76
CA LEU A 57 -19.66 -9.28 5.73
C LEU A 57 -18.93 -8.00 6.19
N GLN A 58 -19.63 -7.11 6.90
CA GLN A 58 -19.02 -5.92 7.50
C GLN A 58 -17.96 -6.30 8.54
N LEU A 59 -18.24 -7.29 9.39
CA LEU A 59 -17.30 -7.81 10.37
C LEU A 59 -16.06 -8.40 9.68
N ILE A 60 -16.23 -9.19 8.63
CA ILE A 60 -15.12 -9.73 7.83
C ILE A 60 -14.26 -8.59 7.27
N GLN A 61 -14.88 -7.56 6.69
CA GLN A 61 -14.16 -6.41 6.15
C GLN A 61 -13.39 -5.65 7.23
N HIS A 62 -13.96 -5.49 8.42
CA HIS A 62 -13.28 -4.87 9.56
C HIS A 62 -12.07 -5.71 10.00
N LEU A 63 -12.25 -7.02 10.22
CA LEU A 63 -11.16 -7.91 10.62
C LEU A 63 -10.03 -7.97 9.58
N GLU A 64 -10.35 -7.90 8.28
CA GLU A 64 -9.33 -7.81 7.21
C GLU A 64 -8.43 -6.58 7.32
N THR A 65 -8.91 -5.47 7.90
CA THR A 65 -8.06 -4.28 8.14
C THR A 65 -7.10 -4.44 9.31
N LEU A 66 -7.39 -5.37 10.22
CA LEU A 66 -6.59 -5.65 11.41
C LEU A 66 -5.50 -6.70 11.14
N VAL A 67 -5.58 -7.44 10.02
CA VAL A 67 -4.55 -8.42 9.64
C VAL A 67 -3.32 -7.72 9.05
N PRO A 68 -2.14 -7.83 9.67
CA PRO A 68 -0.90 -7.21 9.16
C PRO A 68 -0.52 -7.78 7.79
N GLY A 69 -0.10 -6.92 6.85
CA GLY A 69 0.41 -7.35 5.54
C GLY A 69 -0.66 -7.75 4.51
N LYS A 70 -1.93 -7.84 4.89
CA LYS A 70 -3.03 -8.12 3.96
C LYS A 70 -3.54 -6.82 3.33
N GLN A 71 -2.73 -6.21 2.46
CA GLN A 71 -3.21 -5.12 1.62
C GLN A 71 -4.39 -5.61 0.78
N ARG A 72 -5.48 -4.82 0.74
CA ARG A 72 -6.67 -5.08 -0.07
C ARG A 72 -6.23 -5.53 -1.46
N ARG A 73 -6.73 -6.69 -1.91
CA ARG A 73 -6.40 -7.28 -3.21
C ARG A 73 -6.44 -6.20 -4.28
N SER A 74 -5.27 -5.90 -4.80
CA SER A 74 -5.08 -4.95 -5.87
C SER A 74 -5.91 -5.38 -7.08
N TYR A 75 -6.70 -4.45 -7.65
CA TYR A 75 -7.45 -4.66 -8.89
C TYR A 75 -6.53 -5.28 -9.97
N PRO A 76 -7.02 -6.22 -10.81
CA PRO A 76 -6.26 -6.71 -11.95
C PRO A 76 -5.82 -5.53 -12.83
N GLY A 77 -4.52 -5.41 -13.11
CA GLY A 77 -3.96 -4.32 -13.92
C GLY A 77 -3.51 -3.07 -13.14
N ARG A 78 -3.61 -3.04 -11.80
CA ARG A 78 -3.01 -1.94 -11.01
C ARG A 78 -1.48 -2.01 -11.14
N PRO A 79 -0.79 -0.92 -11.55
CA PRO A 79 0.65 -0.91 -11.66
C PRO A 79 1.33 -1.25 -10.33
N HIS A 80 2.27 -2.20 -10.36
CA HIS A 80 3.02 -2.68 -9.18
C HIS A 80 3.82 -1.55 -8.48
N ASN A 81 3.95 -0.40 -9.13
CA ASN A 81 4.70 0.76 -8.65
C ASN A 81 3.86 1.90 -8.05
N MET A 82 2.52 1.74 -7.94
CA MET A 82 1.61 2.81 -7.49
C MET A 82 1.92 3.29 -6.07
N ASN A 83 2.29 2.39 -5.16
CA ASN A 83 2.57 2.70 -3.76
C ASN A 83 4.06 2.45 -3.45
N ARG A 84 4.97 2.94 -4.30
CA ARG A 84 6.41 2.76 -4.06
C ARG A 84 6.88 3.70 -2.93
N PRO A 85 7.49 3.18 -1.85
CA PRO A 85 8.38 4.00 -1.02
C PRO A 85 9.44 4.61 -1.94
N GLY A 86 9.77 5.90 -1.77
CA GLY A 86 10.56 6.67 -2.73
C GLY A 86 9.80 7.77 -3.50
N GLN A 87 8.48 7.93 -3.26
CA GLN A 87 7.71 9.07 -3.80
C GLN A 87 7.62 10.25 -2.84
N SER A 88 8.07 10.10 -1.59
CA SER A 88 8.13 11.21 -0.64
C SER A 88 9.06 12.30 -1.21
N ARG A 89 8.76 13.57 -0.90
CA ARG A 89 9.61 14.69 -1.32
C ARG A 89 11.05 14.50 -0.85
N THR A 90 11.21 14.04 0.39
CA THR A 90 12.51 13.80 1.01
C THR A 90 13.29 12.75 0.25
N ASP A 91 12.69 11.59 -0.01
CA ASP A 91 13.36 10.47 -0.71
C ASP A 91 13.82 10.90 -2.12
N GLN A 92 13.02 11.72 -2.81
CA GLN A 92 13.38 12.23 -4.14
C GLN A 92 14.53 13.24 -4.08
N LEU A 93 14.56 14.12 -3.07
CA LEU A 93 15.64 15.09 -2.88
C LEU A 93 16.94 14.41 -2.44
N GLU A 94 16.90 13.42 -1.56
CA GLU A 94 18.06 12.60 -1.17
C GLU A 94 18.65 11.87 -2.37
N LYS A 95 17.79 11.35 -3.26
CA LYS A 95 18.23 10.73 -4.51
C LYS A 95 18.90 11.71 -5.45
N ILE A 96 18.38 12.93 -5.56
CA ILE A 96 19.02 14.01 -6.34
C ILE A 96 20.38 14.35 -5.72
N GLU A 97 20.47 14.47 -4.39
CA GLU A 97 21.71 14.74 -3.67
C GLU A 97 22.78 13.66 -3.91
N ALA A 98 22.40 12.39 -3.85
CA ALA A 98 23.29 11.28 -4.13
C ALA A 98 23.85 11.34 -5.56
N LEU A 99 22.98 11.59 -6.56
CA LEU A 99 23.41 11.73 -7.96
C LEU A 99 24.33 12.94 -8.17
N LEU A 100 24.04 14.07 -7.53
CA LEU A 100 24.91 15.25 -7.55
C LEU A 100 26.27 14.93 -6.92
N THR A 101 26.30 14.20 -5.81
CA THR A 101 27.52 13.81 -5.10
C THR A 101 28.39 12.90 -5.95
N ILE A 102 27.82 11.86 -6.54
CA ILE A 102 28.53 10.94 -7.46
C ILE A 102 29.10 11.72 -8.65
N GLY A 103 28.29 12.60 -9.25
CA GLY A 103 28.70 13.44 -10.36
C GLY A 103 29.64 14.59 -9.99
N LYS A 104 29.95 14.79 -8.69
CA LYS A 104 30.68 15.94 -8.15
C LYS A 104 30.12 17.30 -8.60
N LEU A 105 28.79 17.40 -8.60
CA LEU A 105 28.05 18.58 -9.04
C LEU A 105 27.43 19.32 -7.84
N PRO A 106 27.36 20.66 -7.90
CA PRO A 106 26.66 21.44 -6.88
C PRO A 106 25.14 21.42 -7.09
N TRP A 107 24.39 21.76 -6.03
CA TRP A 107 22.92 21.94 -6.09
C TRP A 107 22.46 22.97 -7.13
N SER A 108 23.29 23.98 -7.44
CA SER A 108 23.00 24.96 -8.50
C SER A 108 22.87 24.31 -9.89
N TYR A 109 23.45 23.12 -10.08
CA TYR A 109 23.24 22.34 -11.29
C TYR A 109 21.81 21.78 -11.36
N ALA A 110 21.27 21.26 -10.26
CA ALA A 110 19.88 20.82 -10.19
C ALA A 110 18.90 22.00 -10.37
N ASP A 111 19.22 23.18 -9.82
CA ASP A 111 18.46 24.42 -10.08
C ASP A 111 18.45 24.76 -11.59
N SER A 112 19.58 24.60 -12.27
CA SER A 112 19.69 24.86 -13.71
C SER A 112 18.83 23.89 -14.53
N ILE A 113 18.78 22.61 -14.14
CA ILE A 113 17.87 21.63 -14.75
C ILE A 113 16.41 22.03 -14.52
N ALA A 114 16.04 22.41 -13.29
CA ALA A 114 14.69 22.84 -12.95
C ALA A 114 14.24 24.05 -13.81
N LYS A 115 15.14 25.02 -14.02
CA LYS A 115 14.93 26.17 -14.90
C LYS A 115 14.77 25.76 -16.36
N GLN A 116 15.66 24.93 -16.89
CA GLN A 116 15.60 24.44 -18.28
C GLN A 116 14.30 23.70 -18.58
N MET A 117 13.80 22.93 -17.61
CA MET A 117 12.53 22.20 -17.71
C MET A 117 11.29 23.07 -17.41
N ARG A 118 11.48 24.36 -17.09
CA ARG A 118 10.42 25.31 -16.69
C ARG A 118 9.56 24.81 -15.53
N LEU A 119 10.18 24.13 -14.56
CA LEU A 119 9.50 23.62 -13.36
C LEU A 119 9.48 24.66 -12.24
N ALA A 120 10.64 25.28 -11.97
CA ALA A 120 10.82 26.38 -11.02
C ALA A 120 12.24 26.96 -11.16
N ASP A 121 12.49 28.12 -10.54
CA ASP A 121 13.84 28.71 -10.47
C ASP A 121 14.81 27.95 -9.55
N LYS A 122 14.28 27.24 -8.57
CA LYS A 122 15.04 26.45 -7.60
C LYS A 122 14.45 25.05 -7.49
N VAL A 123 15.29 24.03 -7.37
CA VAL A 123 14.82 22.65 -7.18
C VAL A 123 13.98 22.51 -5.91
N ALA A 124 14.29 23.30 -4.89
CA ALA A 124 13.53 23.39 -3.64
C ALA A 124 12.08 23.89 -3.83
N TRP A 125 11.73 24.48 -4.99
CA TRP A 125 10.38 24.96 -5.31
C TRP A 125 9.63 24.06 -6.29
N VAL A 126 10.30 23.03 -6.85
CA VAL A 126 9.66 22.06 -7.75
C VAL A 126 8.63 21.25 -6.97
N LYS A 127 7.44 21.04 -7.57
CA LYS A 127 6.39 20.20 -6.99
C LYS A 127 6.89 18.77 -6.82
N THR A 128 6.47 18.11 -5.73
CA THR A 128 6.91 16.74 -5.42
C THR A 128 6.62 15.73 -6.54
N GLU A 129 5.51 15.92 -7.25
CA GLU A 129 5.13 15.09 -8.41
C GLU A 129 6.06 15.27 -9.63
N ASP A 130 6.82 16.35 -9.70
CA ASP A 130 7.72 16.68 -10.82
C ASP A 130 9.20 16.44 -10.52
N LEU A 131 9.58 16.24 -9.25
CA LEU A 131 10.99 16.05 -8.84
C LEU A 131 11.68 14.88 -9.55
N TYR A 132 10.94 13.81 -9.88
CA TYR A 132 11.47 12.66 -10.62
C TYR A 132 12.03 13.02 -12.01
N LYS A 133 11.58 14.13 -12.61
CA LYS A 133 12.10 14.64 -13.89
C LYS A 133 13.55 15.09 -13.75
N ILE A 134 13.91 15.71 -12.61
CA ILE A 134 15.28 16.11 -12.29
C ILE A 134 16.17 14.88 -12.12
N THR A 135 15.71 13.89 -11.35
CA THR A 135 16.41 12.61 -11.17
C THR A 135 16.65 11.91 -12.51
N THR A 136 15.67 11.93 -13.41
CA THR A 136 15.78 11.34 -14.75
C THR A 136 16.81 12.08 -15.62
N ALA A 137 16.85 13.41 -15.58
CA ALA A 137 17.85 14.20 -16.29
C ALA A 137 19.27 13.91 -15.78
N LEU A 138 19.45 13.85 -14.46
CA LEU A 138 20.73 13.50 -13.84
C LEU A 138 21.18 12.09 -14.21
N ARG A 139 20.27 11.10 -14.20
CA ARG A 139 20.60 9.72 -14.61
C ARG A 139 21.00 9.60 -16.08
N LYS A 140 20.34 10.35 -16.98
CA LYS A 140 20.74 10.40 -18.39
C LYS A 140 22.16 10.97 -18.55
N ARG A 141 22.49 12.01 -17.78
CA ARG A 141 23.87 12.54 -17.74
C ARG A 141 24.84 11.51 -17.17
N ALA A 142 24.50 10.89 -16.05
CA ALA A 142 25.31 9.85 -15.41
C ALA A 142 25.67 8.73 -16.38
N GLN A 143 24.70 8.26 -17.15
CA GLN A 143 24.91 7.24 -18.19
C GLN A 143 25.83 7.75 -19.31
N LYS A 144 25.68 9.01 -19.75
CA LYS A 144 26.51 9.61 -20.78
C LYS A 144 27.97 9.80 -20.34
N GLU A 145 28.17 10.16 -19.08
CA GLU A 145 29.47 10.45 -18.48
C GLU A 145 30.12 9.22 -17.82
N GLY A 146 29.41 8.08 -17.77
CA GLY A 146 29.92 6.84 -17.18
C GLY A 146 30.06 6.87 -15.67
N TRP A 147 29.16 7.53 -14.94
CA TRP A 147 29.20 7.57 -13.48
C TRP A 147 28.96 6.19 -12.86
N ASP A 148 29.63 5.91 -11.75
CA ASP A 148 29.38 4.71 -10.97
C ASP A 148 28.10 4.86 -10.14
N LEU A 149 27.03 4.21 -10.60
CA LEU A 149 25.72 4.19 -9.94
C LEU A 149 25.49 2.93 -9.10
N SER A 150 26.52 2.11 -8.86
CA SER A 150 26.40 0.84 -8.12
C SER A 150 25.88 0.99 -6.68
N GLY A 151 25.97 2.20 -6.11
CA GLY A 151 25.45 2.54 -4.78
C GLY A 151 23.95 2.88 -4.71
N GLU A 152 23.22 2.97 -5.83
CA GLU A 152 21.80 3.37 -5.82
C GLU A 152 20.81 2.25 -5.40
N THR A 153 21.24 1.00 -5.28
CA THR A 153 20.35 -0.11 -4.88
C THR A 153 20.24 -0.22 -3.36
N LYS A 154 19.23 0.44 -2.78
CA LYS A 154 18.51 0.00 -1.57
C LYS A 154 17.11 0.61 -1.54
#